data_AF-A0A183BSK1-F1
#
_entry.id   AF-A0A183BSK1-F1
#
_cell.length_a   1.000
_cell.length_b   1.000
_cell.length_c   1.000
_cell.angle_alpha   90.00
_cell.angle_beta   90.00
_cell.angle_gamma   90.00
#
_symmetry.space_group_name_H-M   'P 1'
#
loop_
_entity.id
_entity.type
_entity.pdbx_description
1 polymer ?
#
loop_
_entity_poly.entity_id
_entity_poly.type
_entity_poly.pdbx_seq_one_letter_code
_entity_poly.pdbx_strand_id
1 'polypeptide(L)'
;MEKNLASMADVLQQLTNIVKQQQSTSQVQNNITLPDVQPYSHEDESTEFEEWIERFQFSVECAATNLQDGAKVKLLMTKLSPSAFGEYKRSCLPDEITQFDFGETKKRLTKLFAHPPSLAIDRYECLKASREEGEEFGVFINRLKALFRKFRYSELTEDQFKSLILITSLKSPSEAKLRQHILTRLTAEETKTTKTPNLFDAITEELRSSLKTEAEQKAIRKQKGKFKQASQIQRG
;
A
#
# COMPACT_ATOMS: atom_id res chain seq x y z
N MET A 1 69.68 32.41 17.92
CA MET A 1 69.03 31.45 17.01
C MET A 1 68.00 30.57 17.73
N GLU A 2 68.19 30.19 18.99
CA GLU A 2 67.26 29.31 19.75
C GLU A 2 65.85 29.90 19.98
N LYS A 3 65.71 31.22 20.17
CA LYS A 3 64.40 31.86 20.38
C LYS A 3 63.46 31.77 19.16
N ASN A 4 64.00 31.71 17.94
CA ASN A 4 63.19 31.58 16.72
C ASN A 4 62.72 30.13 16.48
N LEU A 5 63.47 29.13 16.94
CA LEU A 5 63.07 27.72 16.83
C LEU A 5 61.91 27.39 17.76
N ALA A 6 61.91 27.91 18.99
CA ALA A 6 60.80 27.76 19.93
C ALA A 6 59.50 28.40 19.39
N SER A 7 59.61 29.61 18.83
CA SER A 7 58.46 30.30 18.21
C SER A 7 57.89 29.56 17.01
N MET A 8 58.74 28.92 16.19
CA MET A 8 58.27 28.13 15.04
C MET A 8 57.57 26.83 15.48
N ALA A 9 58.05 26.20 16.56
CA ALA A 9 57.41 25.02 17.13
C ALA A 9 56.01 25.35 17.67
N ASP A 10 55.84 26.49 18.35
CA ASP A 10 54.54 26.95 18.85
C ASP A 10 53.54 27.24 17.72
N VAL A 11 54.01 27.83 16.61
CA VAL A 11 53.18 28.09 15.42
C VAL A 11 52.75 26.78 14.76
N LEU A 12 53.65 25.80 14.63
CA LEU A 12 53.30 24.47 14.10
C LEU A 12 52.33 23.72 15.01
N GLN A 13 52.45 23.88 16.33
CA GLN A 13 51.52 23.32 17.31
C GLN A 13 50.13 23.95 17.17
N GLN A 14 50.05 25.27 16.99
CA GLN A 14 48.79 25.99 16.77
C GLN A 14 48.13 25.59 15.44
N LEU A 15 48.90 25.50 14.35
CA LEU A 15 48.38 25.04 13.06
C LEU A 15 47.87 23.60 13.13
N THR A 16 48.57 22.73 13.85
CA THR A 16 48.13 21.34 14.09
C THR A 16 46.82 21.28 14.88
N ASN A 17 46.65 22.17 15.86
CA ASN A 17 45.42 22.27 16.64
C ASN A 17 44.26 22.85 15.83
N ILE A 18 44.51 23.80 14.92
CA ILE A 18 43.50 24.35 14.00
C ILE A 18 43.06 23.28 12.98
N VAL A 19 44.00 22.51 12.42
CA VAL A 19 43.68 21.39 11.53
C VAL A 19 42.91 20.29 12.26
N LYS A 20 43.25 19.98 13.51
CA LYS A 20 42.46 19.06 14.36
C LYS A 20 41.06 19.60 14.67
N GLN A 21 40.91 20.91 14.92
CA GLN A 21 39.60 21.53 15.12
C GLN A 21 38.75 21.54 13.84
N GLN A 22 39.36 21.73 12.66
CA GLN A 22 38.68 21.64 11.36
C GLN A 22 38.34 20.20 10.94
N GLN A 23 39.11 19.20 11.37
CA GLN A 23 38.75 17.78 11.17
C GLN A 23 37.68 17.30 12.16
N SER A 24 37.56 17.94 13.33
CA SER A 24 36.53 17.62 14.33
C SER A 24 35.14 18.18 13.98
N THR A 25 35.02 19.13 13.06
CA THR A 25 33.72 19.68 12.62
C THR A 25 33.03 18.88 11.51
N SER A 26 33.59 17.76 11.06
CA SER A 26 32.92 16.85 10.08
C SER A 26 32.37 15.55 10.69
N GLN A 27 32.38 15.40 12.02
CA GLN A 27 31.72 14.27 12.69
C GLN A 27 30.69 14.73 13.71
N VAL A 28 29.81 15.66 13.33
CA VAL A 28 28.46 15.60 13.88
C VAL A 28 27.80 14.42 13.17
N GLN A 29 27.98 13.24 13.76
CA GLN A 29 27.06 12.14 13.57
C GLN A 29 25.72 12.68 14.08
N ASN A 30 24.99 13.35 13.19
CA ASN A 30 23.64 13.81 13.40
C ASN A 30 22.82 12.55 13.62
N ASN A 31 22.82 12.03 14.85
CA ASN A 31 21.81 11.11 15.34
C ASN A 31 20.53 11.93 15.37
N ILE A 32 19.94 12.11 14.19
CA ILE A 32 18.58 12.58 14.02
C ILE A 32 17.74 11.48 14.63
N THR A 33 17.42 11.64 15.90
CA THR A 33 16.44 10.81 16.57
C THR A 33 15.10 11.20 15.99
N LEU A 34 14.68 10.52 14.93
CA LEU A 34 13.33 10.63 14.44
C LEU A 34 12.35 10.27 15.57
N PRO A 35 11.24 11.01 15.72
CA PRO A 35 10.06 10.50 16.42
C PRO A 35 9.83 9.03 16.09
N ASP A 36 9.41 8.23 17.09
CA ASP A 36 9.36 6.77 16.99
C ASP A 36 8.39 6.30 15.88
N VAL A 37 8.92 6.19 14.67
CA VAL A 37 8.27 5.55 13.53
C VAL A 37 8.71 4.08 13.59
N GLN A 38 7.73 3.23 13.87
CA GLN A 38 7.90 1.78 13.89
C GLN A 38 8.38 1.27 12.52
N PRO A 39 9.21 0.22 12.47
CA PRO A 39 9.65 -0.34 11.21
C PRO A 39 8.46 -0.84 10.38
N TYR A 40 8.46 -0.56 9.08
CA TYR A 40 7.45 -1.09 8.17
C TYR A 40 7.68 -2.58 7.92
N SER A 41 6.62 -3.38 8.07
CA SER A 41 6.60 -4.78 7.66
C SER A 41 5.43 -5.04 6.73
N HIS A 42 5.69 -5.51 5.52
CA HIS A 42 4.65 -5.89 4.56
C HIS A 42 3.81 -7.11 5.00
N GLU A 43 4.26 -7.86 6.02
CA GLU A 43 3.55 -8.99 6.61
C GLU A 43 2.52 -8.55 7.66
N ASP A 44 2.58 -7.28 8.08
CA ASP A 44 1.67 -6.72 9.07
C ASP A 44 0.51 -5.99 8.38
N GLU A 45 -0.66 -6.63 8.34
CA GLU A 45 -1.89 -6.06 7.75
C GLU A 45 -2.41 -4.84 8.53
N SER A 46 -1.89 -4.56 9.73
CA SER A 46 -2.37 -3.45 10.56
C SER A 46 -1.85 -2.07 10.13
N THR A 47 -0.83 -2.01 9.27
CA THR A 47 -0.17 -0.76 8.86
C THR A 47 -0.24 -0.56 7.34
N GLU A 48 -1.10 0.36 6.88
CA GLU A 48 -1.10 0.80 5.47
C GLU A 48 0.25 1.48 5.14
N PHE A 49 0.88 1.07 4.03
CA PHE A 49 2.18 1.60 3.63
C PHE A 49 2.12 3.12 3.39
N GLU A 50 1.02 3.60 2.83
CA GLU A 50 0.75 5.00 2.53
C GLU A 50 0.72 5.86 3.80
N GLU A 51 0.00 5.42 4.83
CA GLU A 51 -0.02 6.13 6.11
C GLU A 51 1.37 6.12 6.77
N TRP A 52 2.04 4.97 6.73
CA TRP A 52 3.37 4.82 7.31
C TRP A 52 4.41 5.74 6.64
N ILE A 53 4.43 5.81 5.31
CA ILE A 53 5.41 6.63 4.59
C ILE A 53 5.13 8.13 4.74
N GLU A 54 3.86 8.53 4.87
CA GLU A 54 3.49 9.91 5.20
C GLU A 54 3.95 10.30 6.61
N ARG A 55 3.74 9.42 7.59
CA ARG A 55 4.25 9.61 8.96
C ARG A 55 5.77 9.67 9.01
N PHE A 56 6.46 8.82 8.25
CA PHE A 56 7.92 8.87 8.13
C PHE A 56 8.39 10.21 7.55
N GLN A 57 7.76 10.66 6.46
CA GLN A 57 8.10 11.96 5.86
C GLN A 57 7.89 13.11 6.84
N PHE A 58 6.74 13.15 7.51
CA PHE A 58 6.44 14.16 8.53
C PHE A 58 7.49 14.16 9.65
N SER A 59 7.88 12.97 10.12
CA SER A 59 8.92 12.80 11.14
C SER A 59 10.29 13.36 10.70
N VAL A 60 10.68 13.11 9.44
CA VAL A 60 11.91 13.65 8.84
C VAL A 60 11.83 15.17 8.70
N GLU A 61 10.69 15.70 8.27
CA GLU A 61 10.47 17.14 8.14
C GLU A 61 10.51 17.86 9.49
N CYS A 62 9.98 17.25 10.56
CA CYS A 62 10.06 17.83 11.90
C CYS A 62 11.48 17.80 12.50
N ALA A 63 12.21 16.69 12.32
CA ALA A 63 13.48 16.47 13.00
C ALA A 63 14.72 16.91 12.20
N ALA A 64 14.63 16.97 10.87
CA ALA A 64 15.78 17.18 10.00
C ALA A 64 15.41 17.82 8.65
N THR A 65 14.88 19.04 8.69
CA THR A 65 14.48 19.84 7.52
C THR A 65 15.58 19.98 6.45
N ASN A 66 16.86 20.02 6.85
CA ASN A 66 18.01 20.24 5.96
C ASN A 66 18.73 18.94 5.55
N LEU A 67 18.13 17.76 5.77
CA LEU A 67 18.79 16.50 5.43
C LEU A 67 18.88 16.32 3.91
N GLN A 68 20.06 15.97 3.42
CA GLN A 68 20.24 15.61 2.01
C GLN A 68 19.46 14.35 1.67
N ASP A 69 18.96 14.27 0.43
CA ASP A 69 18.10 13.17 -0.01
C ASP A 69 18.75 11.79 0.14
N GLY A 70 20.05 11.65 -0.15
CA GLY A 70 20.76 10.39 0.07
C GLY A 70 20.77 9.93 1.53
N ALA A 71 20.77 10.86 2.49
CA ALA A 71 20.66 10.54 3.91
C ALA A 71 19.21 10.20 4.32
N LYS A 72 18.20 10.86 3.73
CA LYS A 72 16.78 10.49 3.90
C LYS A 72 16.50 9.08 3.39
N VAL A 73 17.05 8.71 2.22
CA VAL A 73 16.92 7.38 1.65
C VAL A 73 17.57 6.33 2.56
N LYS A 74 18.81 6.56 3.02
CA LYS A 74 19.47 5.65 3.97
C LYS A 74 18.64 5.47 5.25
N LEU A 75 18.12 6.56 5.81
CA LEU A 75 17.28 6.52 7.00
C LEU A 75 15.98 5.74 6.76
N LEU A 76 15.32 5.95 5.61
CA LEU A 76 14.15 5.18 5.22
C LEU A 76 14.45 3.68 5.12
N MET A 77 15.59 3.30 4.54
CA MET A 77 16.01 1.90 4.46
C MET A 77 16.19 1.26 5.84
N THR A 78 16.66 2.00 6.85
CA THR A 78 16.78 1.48 8.23
C THR A 78 15.43 1.26 8.92
N LYS A 79 14.35 1.84 8.37
CA LYS A 79 12.99 1.72 8.89
C LYS A 79 12.16 0.68 8.14
N LEU A 80 12.74 -0.04 7.17
CA LEU A 80 12.10 -1.20 6.55
C LEU A 80 12.49 -2.47 7.32
N SER A 81 11.56 -3.42 7.43
CA SER A 81 11.89 -4.77 7.93
C SER A 81 12.88 -5.47 6.98
N PRO A 82 13.62 -6.48 7.44
CA PRO A 82 14.57 -7.21 6.57
C PRO A 82 13.92 -7.76 5.29
N SER A 83 12.66 -8.20 5.39
CA SER A 83 11.90 -8.75 4.27
C SER A 83 11.55 -7.65 3.25
N ALA A 84 10.95 -6.54 3.71
CA ALA A 84 10.60 -5.40 2.86
C ALA A 84 11.85 -4.74 2.23
N PHE A 85 12.94 -4.60 2.99
CA PHE A 85 14.22 -4.11 2.46
C PHE A 85 14.76 -5.03 1.36
N GLY A 86 14.74 -6.35 1.58
CA GLY A 86 15.21 -7.33 0.60
C GLY A 86 14.40 -7.34 -0.70
N GLU A 87 13.09 -7.11 -0.62
CA GLU A 87 12.22 -6.96 -1.79
C GLU A 87 12.48 -5.66 -2.55
N TYR A 88 12.57 -4.53 -1.85
CA TYR A 88 12.92 -3.26 -2.49
C TYR A 88 14.29 -3.33 -3.19
N LYS A 89 15.31 -3.84 -2.50
CA LYS A 89 16.65 -4.00 -3.08
C LYS A 89 16.65 -4.85 -4.36
N ARG A 90 15.85 -5.92 -4.40
CA ARG A 90 15.70 -6.76 -5.61
C ARG A 90 15.01 -6.00 -6.75
N SER A 91 14.01 -5.17 -6.43
CA SER A 91 13.28 -4.37 -7.43
C SER A 91 14.13 -3.28 -8.10
N CYS A 92 15.20 -2.84 -7.44
CA CYS A 92 16.08 -1.78 -7.93
C CYS A 92 17.11 -2.26 -8.97
N LEU A 93 17.33 -3.57 -9.09
CA LEU A 93 18.34 -4.12 -10.00
C LEU A 93 18.08 -3.69 -11.46
N PRO A 94 19.12 -3.33 -12.23
CA PRO A 94 20.55 -3.43 -11.92
C PRO A 94 21.15 -2.29 -11.07
N ASP A 95 20.37 -1.25 -10.76
CA ASP A 95 20.83 -0.06 -10.06
C ASP A 95 20.93 -0.28 -8.53
N GLU A 96 21.67 0.59 -7.85
CA GLU A 96 21.71 0.61 -6.38
C GLU A 96 20.60 1.47 -5.78
N ILE A 97 20.11 1.07 -4.61
CA ILE A 97 19.07 1.80 -3.85
C ILE A 97 19.44 3.26 -3.51
N THR A 98 20.74 3.60 -3.53
CA THR A 98 21.29 4.93 -3.23
C THR A 98 21.34 5.86 -4.44
N GLN A 99 21.08 5.34 -5.65
CA GLN A 99 21.07 6.12 -6.89
C GLN A 99 19.76 6.90 -7.07
N PHE A 100 18.71 6.56 -6.31
CA PHE A 100 17.42 7.22 -6.34
C PHE A 100 17.35 8.32 -5.29
N ASP A 101 16.76 9.44 -5.64
CA ASP A 101 16.42 10.47 -4.67
C ASP A 101 15.29 10.01 -3.73
N PHE A 102 14.97 10.85 -2.74
CA PHE A 102 13.96 10.48 -1.74
C PHE A 102 12.56 10.35 -2.36
N GLY A 103 12.21 11.21 -3.33
CA GLY A 103 10.92 11.19 -4.00
C GLY A 103 10.73 9.96 -4.87
N GLU A 104 11.74 9.58 -5.64
CA GLU A 104 11.74 8.40 -6.49
C GLU A 104 11.74 7.11 -5.67
N THR A 105 12.53 7.07 -4.59
CA THR A 105 12.53 5.95 -3.62
C THR A 105 11.13 5.73 -3.06
N LYS A 106 10.44 6.80 -2.63
CA LYS A 106 9.06 6.73 -2.16
C LYS A 106 8.13 6.15 -3.21
N LYS A 107 8.16 6.66 -4.45
CA LYS A 107 7.30 6.17 -5.54
C LYS A 107 7.48 4.68 -5.79
N ARG A 108 8.73 4.20 -5.79
CA ARG A 108 9.05 2.79 -6.00
C ARG A 108 8.56 1.92 -4.86
N LEU A 109 8.76 2.34 -3.61
CA LEU A 109 8.25 1.64 -2.45
C LEU A 109 6.71 1.61 -2.43
N THR A 110 6.05 2.73 -2.76
CA THR A 110 4.59 2.77 -2.94
C THR A 110 4.17 1.75 -4.00
N LYS A 111 4.84 1.69 -5.14
CA LYS A 111 4.50 0.69 -6.17
C LYS A 111 4.63 -0.78 -5.70
N LEU A 112 5.54 -1.07 -4.77
CA LEU A 112 5.76 -2.43 -4.25
C LEU A 112 4.80 -2.79 -3.12
N PHE A 113 4.58 -1.86 -2.19
CA PHE A 113 3.98 -2.14 -0.89
C PHE A 113 2.63 -1.47 -0.68
N ALA A 114 2.30 -0.44 -1.46
CA ALA A 114 0.95 0.09 -1.47
C ALA A 114 0.02 -0.88 -2.17
N HIS A 115 -1.21 -0.97 -1.69
CA HIS A 115 -2.25 -1.59 -2.48
C HIS A 115 -2.44 -0.73 -3.74
N PRO A 116 -2.54 -1.32 -4.94
CA PRO A 116 -2.87 -0.55 -6.13
C PRO A 116 -4.15 0.23 -5.86
N PRO A 117 -4.16 1.57 -5.95
CA PRO A 117 -5.37 2.33 -5.75
C PRO A 117 -6.37 1.90 -6.82
N SER A 118 -7.43 1.23 -6.38
CA SER A 118 -8.52 0.77 -7.23
C SER A 118 -9.73 1.61 -6.89
N LEU A 119 -10.16 2.44 -7.86
CA LEU A 119 -11.31 3.31 -7.65
C LEU A 119 -12.56 2.49 -7.36
N ALA A 120 -12.68 1.29 -7.92
CA ALA A 120 -13.77 0.37 -7.71
C ALA A 120 -13.80 -0.13 -6.27
N ILE A 121 -12.63 -0.42 -5.67
CA ILE A 121 -12.53 -0.81 -4.27
C ILE A 121 -12.88 0.38 -3.38
N ASP A 122 -12.26 1.55 -3.60
CA ASP A 122 -12.53 2.77 -2.83
C ASP A 122 -14.02 3.16 -2.86
N ARG A 123 -14.64 3.10 -4.05
CA ARG A 123 -16.06 3.38 -4.24
C ARG A 123 -16.95 2.33 -3.58
N TYR A 124 -16.57 1.07 -3.66
CA TYR A 124 -17.32 -0.01 -3.02
C TYR A 124 -17.27 0.11 -1.49
N GLU A 125 -16.09 0.35 -0.91
CA GLU A 125 -15.93 0.58 0.53
C GLU A 125 -16.72 1.81 1.01
N CYS A 126 -16.69 2.89 0.24
CA CYS A 126 -17.50 4.07 0.53
C CYS A 126 -19.00 3.77 0.58
N LEU A 127 -19.53 2.94 -0.33
CA LEU A 127 -20.95 2.61 -0.38
C LEU A 127 -21.36 1.55 0.64
N LYS A 128 -20.42 0.70 1.05
CA LYS A 128 -20.64 -0.32 2.09
C LYS A 128 -20.52 0.25 3.50
N ALA A 129 -19.89 1.42 3.66
CA ALA A 129 -19.64 2.04 4.95
C ALA A 129 -20.91 2.17 5.79
N SER A 130 -20.93 1.46 6.91
CA SER A 130 -21.95 1.55 7.94
C SER A 130 -21.31 1.94 9.27
N ARG A 131 -22.07 2.61 10.13
CA ARG A 131 -21.65 2.88 11.50
C ARG A 131 -21.59 1.59 12.30
N GLU A 132 -20.50 1.37 13.01
CA GLU A 132 -20.32 0.17 13.85
C GLU A 132 -21.00 0.32 15.21
N GLU A 133 -21.29 -0.81 15.87
CA GLU A 133 -21.85 -0.80 17.22
C GLU A 133 -20.83 -0.22 18.20
N GLY A 134 -21.22 0.83 18.93
CA GLY A 134 -20.33 1.56 19.84
C GLY A 134 -19.44 2.62 19.18
N GLU A 135 -19.45 2.78 17.85
CA GLU A 135 -18.68 3.83 17.18
C GLU A 135 -19.27 5.21 17.49
N GLU A 136 -18.44 6.14 17.97
CA GLU A 136 -18.84 7.52 18.17
C GLU A 136 -19.20 8.18 16.83
N PHE A 137 -20.28 8.96 16.81
CA PHE A 137 -20.77 9.57 15.56
C PHE A 137 -19.74 10.49 14.90
N GLY A 138 -18.93 11.22 15.68
CA GLY A 138 -17.87 12.08 15.15
C GLY A 138 -16.79 11.29 14.42
N VAL A 139 -16.39 10.14 14.97
CA VAL A 139 -15.42 9.21 14.36
C VAL A 139 -15.99 8.66 13.04
N PHE A 140 -17.25 8.23 13.04
CA PHE A 140 -17.93 7.76 11.84
C PHE A 140 -17.96 8.80 10.71
N ILE A 141 -18.30 10.06 11.04
CA ILE A 141 -18.31 11.16 10.06
C ILE A 141 -16.92 11.42 9.49
N ASN A 142 -15.87 11.35 10.31
CA ASN A 142 -14.50 11.53 9.84
C ASN A 142 -14.08 10.39 8.90
N ARG A 143 -14.46 9.15 9.20
CA ARG A 143 -14.26 7.98 8.34
C ARG A 143 -14.98 8.14 7.00
N LEU A 144 -16.24 8.56 7.00
CA LEU A 144 -16.98 8.86 5.77
C LEU A 144 -16.32 9.97 4.93
N LYS A 145 -15.83 11.05 5.57
CA LYS A 145 -15.11 12.12 4.87
C LYS A 145 -13.84 11.60 4.18
N ALA A 146 -13.11 10.68 4.80
CA ALA A 146 -11.95 10.04 4.18
C ALA A 146 -12.36 9.22 2.95
N LEU A 147 -13.43 8.42 3.05
CA LEU A 147 -13.96 7.63 1.94
C LEU A 147 -14.47 8.52 0.78
N PHE A 148 -15.16 9.63 1.07
CA PHE A 148 -15.62 10.56 0.03
C PHE A 148 -14.47 11.20 -0.76
N ARG A 149 -13.32 11.46 -0.14
CA ARG A 149 -12.14 11.97 -0.84
C ARG A 149 -11.56 10.94 -1.82
N LYS A 150 -11.61 9.66 -1.46
CA LYS A 150 -11.15 8.56 -2.32
C LYS A 150 -12.15 8.21 -3.44
N PHE A 151 -13.44 8.54 -3.29
CA PHE A 151 -14.52 8.13 -4.21
C PHE A 151 -14.40 8.64 -5.66
N ARG A 152 -13.83 9.84 -5.87
CA ARG A 152 -13.60 10.45 -7.21
C ARG A 152 -14.86 10.47 -8.09
N TYR A 153 -15.85 11.27 -7.69
CA TYR A 153 -17.17 11.36 -8.34
C TYR A 153 -17.11 11.73 -9.83
N SER A 154 -16.22 12.64 -10.23
CA SER A 154 -16.12 13.11 -11.63
C SER A 154 -15.66 12.03 -12.61
N GLU A 155 -15.05 10.97 -12.10
CA GLU A 155 -14.49 9.87 -12.89
C GLU A 155 -15.42 8.64 -12.91
N LEU A 156 -16.66 8.78 -12.40
CA LEU A 156 -17.63 7.69 -12.30
C LEU A 156 -18.56 7.68 -13.50
N THR A 157 -18.58 6.58 -14.25
CA THR A 157 -19.54 6.40 -15.34
C THR A 157 -20.88 5.85 -14.85
N GLU A 158 -21.93 6.04 -15.64
CA GLU A 158 -23.26 5.52 -15.32
C GLU A 158 -23.27 3.99 -15.15
N ASP A 159 -22.59 3.26 -16.03
CA ASP A 159 -22.49 1.81 -15.93
C ASP A 159 -21.70 1.34 -14.71
N GLN A 160 -20.62 2.04 -14.35
CA GLN A 160 -19.89 1.78 -13.12
C GLN A 160 -20.79 2.01 -11.90
N PHE A 161 -21.56 3.09 -11.89
CA PHE A 161 -22.51 3.36 -10.81
C PHE A 161 -23.57 2.27 -10.69
N LYS A 162 -24.23 1.88 -11.80
CA LYS A 162 -25.20 0.77 -11.81
C LYS A 162 -24.60 -0.53 -11.26
N SER A 163 -23.36 -0.82 -11.65
CA SER A 163 -22.62 -2.01 -11.18
C SER A 163 -22.29 -1.95 -9.69
N LEU A 164 -21.97 -0.75 -9.16
CA LEU A 164 -21.75 -0.50 -7.74
C LEU A 164 -23.05 -0.66 -6.91
N ILE A 165 -24.20 -0.22 -7.45
CA ILE A 165 -25.50 -0.48 -6.83
C ILE A 165 -25.82 -1.98 -6.83
N LEU A 166 -25.50 -2.70 -7.90
CA LEU A 166 -25.68 -4.15 -7.96
C LEU A 166 -24.85 -4.86 -6.88
N ILE A 167 -23.54 -4.61 -6.79
CA ILE A 167 -22.70 -5.27 -5.79
C ILE A 167 -23.12 -4.94 -4.35
N THR A 168 -23.56 -3.72 -4.06
CA THR A 168 -24.06 -3.34 -2.71
C THR A 168 -25.43 -3.92 -2.37
N SER A 169 -26.23 -4.28 -3.39
CA SER A 169 -27.51 -4.96 -3.19
C SER A 169 -27.37 -6.44 -2.79
N LEU A 170 -26.21 -7.06 -3.09
CA LEU A 170 -25.91 -8.45 -2.72
C LEU A 170 -25.46 -8.53 -1.25
N LYS A 171 -26.39 -8.78 -0.34
CA LYS A 171 -26.14 -8.77 1.11
C LYS A 171 -25.81 -10.14 1.70
N SER A 172 -26.23 -11.23 1.05
CA SER A 172 -26.10 -12.57 1.66
C SER A 172 -24.63 -13.02 1.71
N PRO A 173 -24.17 -13.69 2.78
CA PRO A 173 -22.85 -14.34 2.79
C PRO A 173 -22.67 -15.34 1.64
N SER A 174 -23.74 -15.99 1.19
CA SER A 174 -23.71 -16.94 0.07
C SER A 174 -23.35 -16.29 -1.28
N GLU A 175 -23.50 -14.97 -1.39
CA GLU A 175 -23.25 -14.18 -2.61
C GLU A 175 -21.83 -13.59 -2.64
N ALA A 176 -20.97 -13.94 -1.68
CA ALA A 176 -19.61 -13.40 -1.60
C ALA A 176 -18.81 -13.59 -2.91
N LYS A 177 -18.98 -14.73 -3.59
CA LYS A 177 -18.34 -14.99 -4.88
C LYS A 177 -18.82 -14.05 -5.99
N LEU A 178 -20.12 -13.74 -6.01
CA LEU A 178 -20.70 -12.82 -6.99
C LEU A 178 -20.21 -11.40 -6.73
N ARG A 179 -20.16 -10.98 -5.47
CA ARG A 179 -19.56 -9.69 -5.09
C ARG A 179 -18.10 -9.59 -5.56
N GLN A 180 -17.30 -10.62 -5.28
CA GLN A 180 -15.90 -10.67 -5.70
C GLN A 180 -15.75 -10.60 -7.23
N HIS A 181 -16.62 -11.31 -7.97
CA HIS A 181 -16.62 -11.26 -9.44
C HIS A 181 -16.88 -9.85 -9.96
N ILE A 182 -17.94 -9.19 -9.49
CA ILE A 182 -18.28 -7.82 -9.90
C ILE A 182 -17.14 -6.85 -9.58
N LEU A 183 -16.60 -6.93 -8.37
CA LEU A 183 -15.51 -6.04 -7.93
C LEU A 183 -14.26 -6.23 -8.79
N THR A 184 -13.86 -7.48 -9.02
CA THR A 184 -12.71 -7.81 -9.89
C THR A 184 -12.93 -7.29 -11.31
N ARG A 185 -14.15 -7.43 -11.83
CA ARG A 185 -14.51 -6.98 -13.18
C ARG A 185 -14.50 -5.45 -13.31
N LEU A 186 -14.88 -4.72 -12.24
CA LEU A 186 -14.78 -3.26 -12.17
C LEU A 186 -13.33 -2.78 -12.07
N THR A 187 -12.52 -3.39 -11.21
CA THR A 187 -11.08 -3.06 -11.10
C THR A 187 -10.32 -3.33 -12.40
N ALA A 188 -10.63 -4.45 -13.07
CA ALA A 188 -10.05 -4.74 -14.38
C ALA A 188 -10.46 -3.69 -15.45
N GLU A 189 -11.62 -3.06 -15.31
CA GLU A 189 -12.09 -2.04 -16.25
C GLU A 189 -11.32 -0.72 -16.14
N GLU A 190 -10.73 -0.43 -14.99
CA GLU A 190 -9.97 0.81 -14.76
C GLU A 190 -8.69 0.84 -15.60
N THR A 191 -7.99 -0.30 -15.67
CA THR A 191 -6.70 -0.42 -16.34
C THR A 191 -6.80 -0.66 -17.85
N LYS A 192 -7.99 -0.98 -18.37
CA LYS A 192 -8.19 -1.18 -19.81
C LYS A 192 -8.06 0.12 -20.61
N THR A 193 -7.27 0.04 -21.69
CA THR A 193 -7.11 1.10 -22.71
C THR A 193 -8.41 1.35 -23.47
N THR A 194 -9.16 0.30 -23.78
CA THR A 194 -10.47 0.39 -24.44
C THR A 194 -11.55 -0.04 -23.46
N LYS A 195 -12.48 0.89 -23.16
CA LYS A 195 -13.57 0.64 -22.23
C LYS A 195 -14.61 -0.30 -22.86
N THR A 196 -15.14 -1.19 -22.04
CA THR A 196 -16.22 -2.12 -22.38
C THR A 196 -17.49 -1.30 -22.62
N PRO A 197 -18.11 -1.36 -23.80
CA PRO A 197 -19.40 -0.75 -24.03
C PRO A 197 -20.48 -1.48 -23.21
N ASN A 198 -21.42 -0.74 -22.62
CA ASN A 198 -22.50 -1.28 -21.79
C ASN A 198 -21.97 -2.23 -20.70
N LEU A 199 -21.02 -1.74 -19.89
CA LEU A 199 -20.30 -2.55 -18.89
C LEU A 199 -21.27 -3.23 -17.92
N PHE A 200 -22.33 -2.55 -17.54
CA PHE A 200 -23.34 -3.10 -16.63
C PHE A 200 -24.04 -4.33 -17.22
N ASP A 201 -24.45 -4.25 -18.49
CA ASP A 201 -25.10 -5.37 -19.18
C ASP A 201 -24.13 -6.56 -19.31
N ALA A 202 -22.87 -6.29 -19.66
CA ALA A 202 -21.82 -7.32 -19.70
C ALA A 202 -21.67 -8.04 -18.35
N ILE A 203 -21.56 -7.29 -17.24
CA ILE A 203 -21.46 -7.85 -15.90
C ILE A 203 -22.70 -8.70 -15.57
N THR A 204 -23.90 -8.21 -15.83
CA THR A 204 -25.12 -8.94 -15.49
C THR A 204 -25.29 -10.23 -16.29
N GLU A 205 -24.90 -10.27 -17.56
CA GLU A 205 -24.88 -11.50 -18.36
C GLU A 205 -23.84 -12.50 -17.85
N GLU A 206 -22.63 -12.04 -17.49
CA GLU A 206 -21.58 -12.88 -16.89
C GLU A 206 -22.09 -13.56 -15.59
N LEU A 207 -22.77 -12.80 -14.73
CA LEU A 207 -23.35 -13.33 -13.49
C LEU A 207 -24.47 -14.33 -13.77
N ARG A 208 -25.36 -14.03 -14.73
CA ARG A 208 -26.44 -14.94 -15.11
C ARG A 208 -25.91 -16.27 -15.65
N SER A 209 -24.87 -16.22 -16.48
CA SER A 209 -24.20 -17.41 -17.01
C SER A 209 -23.56 -18.24 -15.89
N SER A 210 -22.87 -17.57 -14.95
CA SER A 210 -22.25 -18.21 -13.79
C SER A 210 -23.27 -18.95 -12.91
N LEU A 211 -24.41 -18.32 -12.63
CA LEU A 211 -25.49 -18.91 -11.84
C LEU A 211 -26.14 -20.13 -12.52
N LYS A 212 -26.34 -20.09 -13.84
CA LYS A 212 -26.83 -21.26 -14.61
C LYS A 212 -25.86 -22.43 -14.50
N THR A 213 -24.56 -22.16 -14.69
CA THR A 213 -23.51 -23.18 -14.61
C THR A 213 -23.44 -23.81 -13.22
N GLU A 214 -23.54 -23.02 -12.14
CA GLU A 214 -23.57 -23.55 -10.77
C GLU A 214 -24.80 -24.44 -10.51
N ALA A 215 -25.97 -24.05 -11.03
CA ALA A 215 -27.20 -24.84 -10.90
C ALA A 215 -27.08 -26.19 -11.62
N GLU A 216 -26.52 -26.21 -12.83
CA GLU A 216 -26.25 -27.43 -13.60
C GLU A 216 -25.28 -28.36 -12.88
N GLN A 217 -24.16 -27.82 -12.38
CA GLN A 217 -23.19 -28.59 -11.61
C GLN A 217 -23.81 -29.19 -10.34
N LYS A 218 -24.69 -28.45 -9.66
CA LYS A 218 -25.40 -28.93 -8.47
C LYS A 218 -26.39 -30.05 -8.83
N ALA A 219 -27.07 -29.96 -9.97
CA ALA A 219 -27.96 -31.00 -10.47
C ALA A 219 -27.19 -32.30 -10.79
N ILE A 220 -26.05 -32.20 -11.47
CA ILE A 220 -25.17 -33.34 -11.79
C ILE A 220 -24.63 -33.99 -10.52
N ARG A 221 -24.18 -33.20 -9.53
CA ARG A 221 -23.70 -33.73 -8.24
C ARG A 221 -24.80 -34.48 -7.48
N LYS A 222 -26.04 -33.96 -7.46
CA LYS A 222 -27.19 -34.64 -6.85
C LYS A 222 -27.50 -35.97 -7.55
N GLN A 223 -27.48 -36.01 -8.87
CA GLN A 223 -27.71 -37.25 -9.63
C GLN A 223 -26.63 -38.29 -9.33
N LYS A 224 -25.34 -37.91 -9.34
CA LYS A 224 -24.24 -38.81 -8.98
C LYS A 224 -24.33 -39.35 -7.55
N GLY A 225 -24.80 -38.53 -6.60
CA GLY A 225 -25.04 -38.96 -5.22
C GLY A 225 -26.15 -40.01 -5.10
N LYS A 226 -27.26 -39.82 -5.82
CA LYS A 226 -28.37 -40.79 -5.87
C LYS A 226 -27.95 -42.13 -6.48
N PHE A 227 -27.17 -42.10 -7.57
CA PHE A 227 -26.63 -43.31 -8.17
C PHE A 227 -25.72 -44.09 -7.20
N LYS A 228 -24.84 -43.41 -6.46
CA LYS A 228 -23.98 -44.07 -5.46
C LYS A 228 -24.78 -44.71 -4.31
N GLN A 229 -25.82 -44.05 -3.79
CA GLN A 229 -26.69 -44.63 -2.76
C GLN A 229 -27.49 -45.84 -3.28
N ALA A 230 -28.07 -45.75 -4.49
CA ALA A 230 -28.79 -46.87 -5.09
C ALA A 230 -27.88 -48.09 -5.32
N SER A 231 -26.62 -47.85 -5.67
CA SER A 231 -25.60 -48.91 -5.87
C SER A 231 -25.19 -49.62 -4.58
N GLN A 232 -25.28 -48.96 -3.42
CA GLN A 232 -24.94 -49.55 -2.12
C GLN A 232 -26.10 -50.38 -1.53
N ILE A 233 -27.34 -49.99 -1.80
CA ILE A 233 -28.54 -50.72 -1.32
C ILE A 233 -28.71 -52.06 -2.05
N GLN A 234 -28.23 -52.19 -3.30
CA GLN A 234 -28.30 -53.43 -4.08
C GLN A 234 -27.17 -54.44 -3.79
N ARG A 235 -26.20 -54.09 -2.92
CA ARG A 235 -25.04 -54.94 -2.58
C ARG A 235 -25.01 -55.43 -1.13
N GLY A 236 -26.04 -55.12 -0.33
CA GLY A 236 -26.24 -55.65 1.02
C GLY A 236 -27.40 -56.64 1.02
#